data_AF-A0A1Q5T6R0-F1
#
_entry.id   AF-A0A1Q5T6R0-F1
#
_cell.length_a   1.000
_cell.length_b   1.000
_cell.length_c   1.000
_cell.angle_alpha   90.00
_cell.angle_beta   90.00
_cell.angle_gamma   90.00
#
_symmetry.space_group_name_H-M   'P 1'
#
loop_
_entity.id
_entity.type
_entity.pdbx_description
1 polymer ?
#
loop_
_entity_poly.entity_id
_entity_poly.type
_entity_poly.pdbx_seq_one_letter_code
_entity_poly.pdbx_strand_id
1 'polypeptide(L)' 'MHGPTAAERTLMDKWIKQFVAFVNNNQDYEFSTRAIDEMKVATPDGTLEIQNDQRFGEPGRIGRRICK' A
#
# COMPACT_ATOMS: atom_id res chain seq x y z
N MET A 1 13.05 19.43 -17.30
CA MET A 1 11.99 19.47 -16.27
C MET A 1 12.10 18.16 -15.50
N HIS A 2 12.54 18.15 -14.25
CA HIS A 2 12.80 16.91 -13.47
C HIS A 2 11.88 16.76 -12.25
N GLY A 3 10.67 17.35 -12.33
CA GLY A 3 9.66 17.24 -11.27
C GLY A 3 8.56 16.26 -11.64
N PRO A 4 7.81 15.74 -10.66
CA PRO A 4 6.63 14.94 -10.91
C PRO A 4 5.63 15.75 -11.75
N THR A 5 4.99 15.06 -12.69
CA THR A 5 3.84 15.56 -13.43
C THR A 5 2.70 15.92 -12.48
N ALA A 6 1.74 16.72 -12.97
CA ALA A 6 0.57 17.06 -12.17
C ALA A 6 -0.19 15.81 -11.67
N ALA A 7 -0.28 14.77 -12.51
CA ALA A 7 -0.91 13.50 -12.17
C ALA A 7 -0.17 12.75 -11.05
N GLU A 8 1.15 12.63 -11.16
CA GLU A 8 1.99 12.01 -10.13
C GLU A 8 1.90 12.78 -8.80
N ARG A 9 1.83 14.11 -8.86
CA ARG A 9 1.67 14.94 -7.66
C ARG A 9 0.32 14.70 -6.98
N THR A 10 -0.76 14.58 -7.75
CA THR A 10 -2.08 14.22 -7.21
C THR A 10 -2.09 12.82 -6.60
N LEU A 11 -1.41 11.87 -7.24
CA LEU A 11 -1.29 10.50 -6.71
C LEU A 11 -0.51 10.49 -5.38
N MET A 12 0.61 11.22 -5.30
CA MET A 12 1.37 11.35 -4.07
C MET A 12 0.58 12.04 -2.96
N ASP A 13 -0.17 13.09 -3.26
CA ASP A 13 -1.02 13.78 -2.27
C ASP A 13 -2.11 12.85 -1.70
N LYS A 14 -2.74 12.03 -2.55
CA LYS A 14 -3.70 11.01 -2.11
C LYS A 14 -3.04 9.97 -1.20
N TRP A 15 -1.84 9.49 -1.55
CA TRP A 15 -1.08 8.55 -0.73
C TRP A 15 -0.72 9.13 0.64
N ILE A 16 -0.20 10.37 0.67
CA ILE A 16 0.20 11.03 1.92
C ILE A 16 -1.01 11.24 2.82
N LYS A 17 -2.16 11.65 2.28
CA LYS A 17 -3.40 11.79 3.06
C LYS A 17 -3.85 10.48 3.70
N GLN A 18 -3.77 9.37 2.97
CA GLN A 18 -4.03 8.03 3.51
C GLN A 18 -3.07 7.69 4.65
N PHE A 19 -1.78 7.92 4.45
CA PHE A 19 -0.77 7.64 5.47
C PHE A 19 -0.97 8.48 6.74
N VAL A 20 -1.28 9.77 6.60
CA VAL A 20 -1.57 10.66 7.73
C VAL A 20 -2.83 10.21 8.49
N ALA A 21 -3.89 9.81 7.78
CA ALA A 21 -5.10 9.28 8.42
C ALA A 21 -4.80 8.00 9.21
N PHE A 22 -3.96 7.12 8.67
CA PHE A 22 -3.53 5.89 9.33
C PHE A 22 -2.75 6.16 10.61
N VAL A 23 -1.74 7.03 10.55
CA VAL A 23 -0.91 7.39 11.73
C VAL A 23 -1.75 8.02 12.84
N ASN A 24 -2.75 8.82 12.48
CA ASN A 24 -3.64 9.45 13.46
C ASN A 24 -4.79 8.54 13.93
N ASN A 25 -4.83 7.27 13.49
CA ASN A 25 -5.91 6.34 13.79
C ASN A 25 -7.30 6.95 13.53
N ASN A 26 -7.44 7.67 12.41
CA ASN A 26 -8.70 8.31 12.04
C ASN A 26 -9.74 7.23 11.70
N GLN A 27 -10.70 7.01 12.60
CA GLN A 27 -11.72 5.97 12.46
C GLN A 27 -12.76 6.26 11.38
N ASP A 28 -12.91 7.53 10.98
CA ASP A 28 -13.81 7.94 9.90
C ASP A 28 -13.18 7.77 8.51
N TYR A 29 -11.91 7.37 8.45
CA TYR A 29 -11.19 7.21 7.19
C TYR A 29 -11.34 5.78 6.64
N GLU A 30 -11.92 5.64 5.46
CA GLU A 30 -11.99 4.36 4.78
C GLU A 30 -10.67 4.05 4.06
N PHE A 31 -9.86 3.16 4.65
CA PHE A 31 -8.58 2.74 4.06
C PHE A 31 -8.76 1.75 2.89
N SER A 32 -9.96 1.23 2.66
CA SER A 32 -10.32 0.26 1.61
C SER A 32 -9.65 -1.12 1.74
N THR A 33 -8.49 -1.27 2.39
CA THR A 33 -7.89 -2.57 2.73
C THR A 33 -8.60 -3.17 3.95
N ARG A 34 -8.94 -4.45 3.87
CA ARG A 34 -9.69 -5.22 4.88
C ARG A 34 -8.94 -6.45 5.36
N ALA A 35 -7.91 -6.88 4.65
CA ALA A 35 -7.07 -8.02 5.01
C ALA A 35 -5.59 -7.65 5.11
N ILE A 36 -4.82 -8.47 5.83
CA ILE A 36 -3.38 -8.24 6.09
C ILE A 36 -2.51 -8.47 4.86
N ASP A 37 -2.99 -9.29 3.93
CA ASP A 37 -2.36 -9.59 2.65
C ASP A 37 -2.77 -8.60 1.57
N GLU A 38 -3.60 -7.59 1.85
CA GLU A 38 -3.94 -6.54 0.88
C GLU A 38 -2.98 -5.36 1.00
N MET A 39 -2.38 -4.98 -0.13
CA MET A 39 -1.52 -3.81 -0.24
C MET A 39 -2.00 -2.84 -1.31
N LYS A 40 -1.88 -1.54 -1.07
CA LYS A 40 -2.14 -0.52 -2.08
C LYS A 40 -0.94 -0.33 -2.99
N VAL A 41 -1.17 -0.30 -4.30
CA VAL A 41 -0.15 -0.16 -5.33
C VAL A 41 -0.51 1.01 -6.23
N ALA A 42 0.48 1.85 -6.55
CA ALA A 42 0.34 2.86 -7.58
C ALA A 42 0.57 2.21 -8.95
N THR A 43 -0.38 2.36 -9.86
CA THR A 43 -0.26 1.85 -11.22
C THR A 43 0.49 2.84 -12.13
N PRO A 44 1.03 2.39 -13.27
CA PRO A 44 1.58 3.28 -14.30
C PRO A 44 0.57 4.31 -14.83
N ASP A 45 -0.72 3.98 -14.76
CA ASP A 45 -1.83 4.85 -15.18
C ASP A 45 -2.18 5.94 -14.15
N GLY A 46 -1.47 5.99 -13.03
CA GLY A 46 -1.67 7.00 -11.99
C GLY A 46 -2.88 6.73 -11.10
N THR A 47 -3.29 5.47 -10.98
CA THR A 47 -4.37 5.03 -10.08
C THR A 47 -3.82 4.28 -8.87
N LEU A 48 -4.65 4.18 -7.82
CA LEU A 48 -4.37 3.37 -6.64
C LEU A 48 -5.26 2.14 -6.66
N GLU A 49 -4.63 0.98 -6.63
CA GLU A 49 -5.31 -0.31 -6.64
C GLU A 49 -4.94 -1.11 -5.41
N ILE A 50 -5.84 -1.99 -4.98
CA ILE A 50 -5.54 -2.99 -3.94
C ILE A 50 -5.13 -4.27 -4.64
N GLN A 51 -3.98 -4.81 -4.25
CA GLN A 51 -3.47 -6.08 -4.74
C GLN A 51 -3.14 -6.99 -3.55
N ASN A 52 -3.27 -8.30 -3.74
CA ASN A 52 -2.85 -9.27 -2.75
C ASN A 52 -1.33 -9.44 -2.79
N ASP A 53 -0.68 -9.27 -1.65
CA ASP A 53 0.72 -9.58 -1.44
C ASP A 53 0.90 -11.10 -1.39
N GLN A 54 1.35 -11.66 -2.52
CA GLN A 54 1.64 -13.09 -2.66
C GLN A 54 2.69 -13.59 -1.66
N ARG A 55 3.52 -12.71 -1.08
CA ARG A 55 4.53 -13.08 -0.07
C ARG A 55 3.89 -13.40 1.28
N PHE A 56 2.78 -12.76 1.62
CA PHE A 56 2.05 -13.01 2.87
C PHE A 56 1.41 -14.41 2.89
N GLY A 57 1.06 -14.94 1.71
CA GLY A 57 0.50 -16.29 1.51
C GLY A 57 1.51 -17.45 1.63
N GLU A 58 2.80 -17.18 1.85
CA GLU A 58 3.81 -18.23 2.11
C GLU A 58 4.24 -18.33 3.60
N PRO A 59 3.36 -18.63 4.59
CA PRO A 59 3.77 -18.89 5.97
C PRO A 59 4.85 -19.98 6.11
N GLY A 60 4.94 -20.89 5.14
CA GLY A 60 5.81 -22.07 5.21
C GLY A 60 7.27 -21.87 4.80
N ARG A 61 7.69 -20.74 4.21
CA ARG A 61 9.08 -20.60 3.72
C ARG A 61 10.05 -19.99 4.73
N ILE A 62 9.55 -19.11 5.60
CA ILE A 62 10.42 -18.38 6.56
C ILE A 62 10.81 -19.28 7.73
N GLY A 63 9.89 -20.12 8.25
CA GLY A 63 10.18 -21.07 9.33
C GLY A 63 11.18 -22.18 8.97
N ARG A 64 11.31 -22.54 7.68
CA ARG A 64 12.21 -23.62 7.22
C ARG A 64 13.67 -23.22 7.04
N ARG A 65 14.02 -21.93 7.14
CA ARG A 65 15.42 -21.47 7.10
C ARG A 65 16.02 -21.20 8.48
N ILE A 66 15.19 -21.08 9.51
CA ILE A 66 15.64 -20.75 10.88
C ILE A 66 15.88 -22.03 11.69
N CYS A 67 15.28 -23.16 11.29
CA CYS A 67 15.61 -24.50 11.79
C CYS A 67 16.63 -25.19 10.86
N LYS A 68 17.90 -24.80 10.91
CA LYS A 68 19.04 -25.61 10.49
C LYS A 68 20.16 -25.49 11.49
#